data_AF-A0A1B0DDZ0-F1
#
_entry.id   AF-A0A1B0DDZ0-F1
#
_cell.length_a   1.000
_cell.length_b   1.000
_cell.length_c   1.000
_cell.angle_alpha   90.00
_cell.angle_beta   90.00
_cell.angle_gamma   90.00
#
_symmetry.space_group_name_H-M   'P 1'
#
loop_
_entity.id
_entity.type
_entity.pdbx_description
1 polymer ?
#
loop_
_entity_poly.entity_id
_entity_poly.type
_entity_poly.pdbx_seq_one_letter_code
_entity_poly.pdbx_strand_id
1 'polypeptide(L)'
;MTLPEILDASSLVNGAAILLSFFAGYKYAQIVAERNGGSRKDEGCSQMDKESPIFRDNGEYKMILVVRNDLKMGKGKIAAQCGHAAVGAFQTAIRRIPSIVRRWENSGCAKIAVKVESEEELMQIRRKADTLRLNTCLIRDAGRTQIEPNSKTVLAIGPAACQEVDQVTGHLKLL
;
A
#
# COMPACT_ATOMS: atom_id res chain seq x y z
N MET A 1 39.53 -31.17 -52.10
CA MET A 1 38.54 -31.59 -51.09
C MET A 1 38.89 -30.83 -49.81
N THR A 2 38.34 -29.63 -49.65
CA THR A 2 38.64 -28.71 -48.54
C THR A 2 37.59 -28.88 -47.45
N LEU A 3 38.00 -29.28 -46.25
CA LEU A 3 37.12 -29.36 -45.08
C LEU A 3 36.59 -27.96 -44.70
N PRO A 4 35.35 -27.85 -44.19
CA PRO A 4 34.80 -26.57 -43.77
C PRO A 4 35.48 -26.07 -42.48
N GLU A 5 35.88 -24.79 -42.47
CA GLU A 5 36.19 -24.02 -41.27
C GLU A 5 34.96 -24.00 -40.36
N ILE A 6 34.88 -24.92 -39.40
CA ILE A 6 33.80 -24.97 -38.42
C ILE A 6 34.43 -24.69 -37.06
N LEU A 7 33.96 -23.59 -36.45
CA LEU A 7 34.36 -22.94 -35.19
C LEU A 7 35.43 -21.85 -35.31
N ASP A 8 34.98 -20.65 -35.70
CA ASP A 8 35.67 -19.40 -35.40
C ASP A 8 35.85 -19.29 -33.87
N ALA A 9 37.11 -19.30 -33.42
CA ALA A 9 37.49 -19.21 -32.01
C ALA A 9 36.84 -17.99 -31.31
N SER A 10 36.57 -16.92 -32.06
CA SER A 10 35.90 -15.72 -31.58
C SER A 10 34.46 -15.99 -31.13
N SER A 11 33.73 -16.86 -31.86
CA SER A 11 32.36 -17.25 -31.53
C SER A 11 32.30 -18.13 -30.28
N LEU A 12 33.30 -19.00 -30.10
CA LEU A 12 33.44 -19.81 -28.89
C LEU A 12 33.76 -18.96 -27.66
N VAL A 13 34.66 -17.98 -27.79
CA VAL A 13 35.02 -17.04 -26.72
C VAL A 13 33.83 -16.15 -26.34
N ASN A 14 33.11 -15.62 -27.33
CA ASN A 14 31.90 -14.82 -27.08
C ASN A 14 30.79 -15.63 -26.41
N GLY A 15 30.58 -16.88 -26.86
CA GLY A 15 29.63 -17.81 -26.23
C GLY A 15 30.00 -18.11 -24.77
N ALA A 16 31.28 -18.38 -24.50
CA ALA A 16 31.77 -18.60 -23.14
C ALA A 16 31.60 -17.36 -22.24
N ALA A 17 31.84 -16.16 -22.77
CA ALA A 17 31.67 -14.91 -22.03
C ALA A 17 30.20 -14.62 -21.67
N ILE A 18 29.27 -14.92 -22.58
CA ILE A 18 27.82 -14.78 -22.33
C ILE A 18 27.36 -15.77 -21.25
N LEU A 19 27.83 -17.01 -21.31
CA LEU A 19 27.48 -18.01 -20.29
C LEU A 19 28.05 -17.62 -18.92
N LEU A 20 29.33 -17.24 -18.85
CA LEU A 20 29.97 -16.82 -17.60
C LEU A 20 29.29 -15.59 -16.98
N SER A 21 28.92 -14.60 -17.78
CA SER A 21 28.21 -13.41 -17.30
C SER A 21 26.79 -13.72 -16.81
N PHE A 22 26.08 -14.63 -17.48
CA PHE A 22 24.77 -15.11 -17.03
C PHE A 22 24.87 -15.87 -15.70
N PHE A 23 25.85 -16.76 -15.56
CA PHE A 23 26.06 -17.52 -14.32
C PHE A 23 26.51 -16.60 -13.16
N ALA A 24 27.41 -15.64 -13.42
CA ALA A 24 27.81 -14.65 -12.43
C ALA A 24 26.64 -13.77 -11.99
N GLY A 25 25.84 -13.29 -12.94
CA GLY A 25 24.62 -12.51 -12.66
C GLY A 25 23.59 -13.31 -11.86
N TYR A 26 23.37 -14.58 -12.21
CA TYR A 26 22.46 -15.47 -11.50
C TYR A 26 22.92 -15.73 -10.05
N LYS A 27 24.22 -15.97 -9.84
CA LYS A 27 24.78 -16.14 -8.49
C LYS A 27 24.72 -14.86 -7.67
N TYR A 28 25.00 -13.70 -8.28
CA TYR A 28 24.84 -12.41 -7.63
C TYR A 28 23.39 -12.15 -7.21
N ALA A 29 22.42 -12.46 -8.08
CA ALA A 29 21.00 -12.34 -7.77
C ALA A 29 20.56 -13.26 -6.61
N GLN A 30 21.06 -14.51 -6.56
CA GLN A 30 20.83 -15.41 -5.43
C GLN A 30 21.39 -14.86 -4.11
N ILE A 31 22.61 -14.33 -4.11
CA ILE A 31 23.24 -13.73 -2.91
C ILE A 31 22.47 -12.49 -2.43
N VAL A 32 21.98 -11.66 -3.35
CA VAL A 32 21.15 -10.48 -3.00
C VAL A 32 19.79 -10.90 -2.47
N ALA A 33 19.18 -11.95 -3.03
CA ALA A 33 17.93 -12.52 -2.51
C ALA A 33 18.10 -13.10 -1.11
N GLU A 34 19.22 -13.78 -0.83
CA GLU A 34 19.56 -14.31 0.50
C GLU A 34 19.84 -13.18 1.51
N ARG A 35 20.53 -12.10 1.10
CA ARG A 35 20.75 -10.91 1.94
C ARG A 35 19.46 -10.17 2.28
N ASN A 36 18.49 -10.12 1.36
CA ASN A 36 17.18 -9.50 1.61
C ASN A 36 16.19 -10.43 2.35
N GLY A 37 16.48 -11.73 2.44
CA GLY A 37 15.70 -12.72 3.19
C GLY A 37 16.17 -12.98 4.63
N GLY A 38 17.26 -12.33 5.07
CA GLY A 38 17.95 -12.62 6.32
C GLY A 38 17.78 -11.58 7.44
N SER A 39 16.65 -11.61 8.15
CA SER A 39 16.49 -11.11 9.54
C SER A 39 15.19 -11.70 10.09
N ARG A 40 15.10 -12.48 11.17
CA ARG A 40 16.01 -12.96 12.22
C ARG A 40 15.49 -14.35 12.64
N LYS A 41 16.38 -15.29 12.97
CA LYS A 41 16.10 -16.34 13.95
C LYS A 41 16.81 -15.89 15.24
N ASP A 42 16.05 -15.73 16.33
CA ASP A 42 16.58 -15.76 17.69
C ASP A 42 15.55 -16.51 18.55
N GLU A 43 16.04 -17.53 19.26
CA GLU A 43 15.29 -18.33 20.21
C GLU A 43 15.36 -17.70 21.61
N GLY A 44 14.22 -17.58 22.28
CA GLY A 44 14.05 -17.76 23.74
C GLY A 44 14.23 -16.56 24.70
N CYS A 45 13.13 -15.99 25.18
CA CYS A 45 12.90 -15.76 26.61
C CYS A 45 11.39 -15.66 26.89
N SER A 46 10.92 -16.42 27.87
CA SER A 46 9.56 -16.42 28.39
C SER A 46 9.17 -15.05 28.96
N GLN A 47 8.12 -14.43 28.43
CA GLN A 47 7.14 -13.71 29.22
C GLN A 47 5.85 -13.45 28.44
N MET A 48 4.77 -13.44 29.21
CA MET A 48 3.39 -13.69 28.84
C MET A 48 2.68 -12.34 28.66
N ASP A 49 2.50 -11.89 27.43
CA ASP A 49 1.75 -10.66 27.14
C ASP A 49 0.50 -10.95 26.30
N LYS A 50 -0.57 -11.19 27.06
CA LYS A 50 -2.00 -10.93 26.78
C LYS A 50 -2.42 -10.97 25.31
N GLU A 51 -3.06 -12.09 24.96
CA GLU A 51 -3.97 -12.18 23.82
C GLU A 51 -4.93 -10.97 23.82
N SER A 52 -4.72 -10.06 22.88
CA SER A 52 -5.76 -9.13 22.45
C SER A 52 -6.84 -9.96 21.76
N PRO A 53 -8.15 -9.66 21.95
CA PRO A 53 -9.20 -10.51 21.41
C PRO A 53 -9.02 -10.59 19.90
N ILE A 54 -8.69 -11.79 19.43
CA ILE A 54 -8.56 -12.11 18.01
C ILE A 54 -9.98 -12.04 17.45
N PHE A 55 -10.39 -10.83 17.05
CA PHE A 55 -11.57 -10.67 16.20
C PHE A 55 -11.30 -11.52 14.96
N ARG A 56 -12.16 -12.54 14.77
CA ARG A 56 -12.11 -13.42 13.61
C ARG A 56 -12.31 -12.55 12.37
N ASP A 57 -11.18 -12.25 11.74
CA ASP A 57 -11.06 -11.67 10.43
C ASP A 57 -11.80 -12.58 9.44
N ASN A 58 -12.86 -12.06 8.80
CA ASN A 58 -13.50 -12.74 7.66
C ASN A 58 -12.56 -12.78 6.42
N GLY A 59 -11.31 -12.35 6.55
CA GLY A 59 -10.29 -12.32 5.51
C GLY A 59 -10.40 -11.11 4.60
N GLU A 60 -11.34 -10.20 4.87
CA GLU A 60 -11.61 -9.05 4.02
C GLU A 60 -10.99 -7.77 4.58
N TYR A 61 -10.15 -7.15 3.76
CA TYR A 61 -9.47 -5.91 4.06
C TYR A 61 -9.88 -4.84 3.06
N LYS A 62 -9.99 -3.60 3.52
CA LYS A 62 -10.34 -2.47 2.66
C LYS A 62 -9.67 -1.17 3.09
N MET A 63 -9.66 -0.24 2.16
CA MET A 63 -9.37 1.17 2.38
C MET A 63 -10.61 1.99 2.03
N ILE A 64 -11.00 2.92 2.91
CA ILE A 64 -12.09 3.86 2.64
C ILE A 64 -11.51 5.22 2.29
N LEU A 65 -12.08 5.85 1.27
CA LEU A 65 -11.77 7.19 0.83
C LEU A 65 -12.97 8.08 1.14
N VAL A 66 -12.90 8.84 2.22
CA VAL A 66 -13.96 9.75 2.67
C VAL A 66 -13.77 11.10 1.99
N VAL A 67 -14.71 11.47 1.12
CA VAL A 67 -14.63 12.66 0.27
C VAL A 67 -15.60 13.73 0.75
N ARG A 68 -15.11 14.97 0.84
CA ARG A 68 -15.95 16.16 1.06
C ARG A 68 -16.81 16.47 -0.17
N ASN A 69 -18.10 16.21 -0.10
CA ASN A 69 -19.05 16.46 -1.20
C ASN A 69 -19.58 17.91 -1.22
N ASP A 70 -19.48 18.62 -0.10
CA ASP A 70 -19.82 20.04 0.02
C ASP A 70 -18.90 20.94 -0.82
N LEU A 71 -17.67 20.49 -1.08
CA LEU A 71 -16.68 21.17 -1.92
C LEU A 71 -17.01 21.19 -3.42
N LYS A 72 -18.05 20.47 -3.86
CA LYS A 72 -18.50 20.38 -5.27
C LYS A 72 -17.35 20.14 -6.27
N MET A 73 -16.38 19.32 -5.86
CA MET A 73 -15.24 18.97 -6.72
C MET A 73 -15.72 18.25 -7.97
N GLY A 74 -15.18 18.62 -9.14
CA GLY A 74 -15.39 17.87 -10.37
C GLY A 74 -14.79 16.45 -10.29
N LYS A 75 -15.35 15.52 -11.06
CA LYS A 75 -14.97 14.09 -11.05
C LYS A 75 -13.45 13.85 -11.16
N GLY A 76 -12.77 14.56 -12.07
CA GLY A 76 -11.32 14.45 -12.25
C GLY A 76 -10.52 14.89 -11.02
N LYS A 77 -10.96 15.98 -10.35
CA LYS A 77 -10.33 16.45 -9.12
C LYS A 77 -10.55 15.47 -7.97
N ILE A 78 -11.76 14.92 -7.83
CA ILE A 78 -12.04 13.87 -6.84
C ILE A 78 -11.10 12.69 -7.05
N ALA A 79 -10.99 12.18 -8.29
CA ALA A 79 -10.13 11.04 -8.60
C ALA A 79 -8.67 11.30 -8.21
N ALA A 80 -8.13 12.48 -8.55
CA ALA A 80 -6.77 12.87 -8.18
C ALA A 80 -6.56 12.93 -6.65
N GLN A 81 -7.50 13.55 -5.92
CA GLN A 81 -7.43 13.69 -4.46
C GLN A 81 -7.55 12.33 -3.75
N CYS A 82 -8.44 11.46 -4.23
CA CYS A 82 -8.54 10.07 -3.81
C CYS A 82 -7.24 9.30 -4.07
N GLY A 83 -6.62 9.49 -5.23
CA GLY A 83 -5.31 8.92 -5.57
C GLY A 83 -4.21 9.35 -4.58
N HIS A 84 -4.12 10.65 -4.29
CA HIS A 84 -3.16 11.17 -3.30
C HIS A 84 -3.39 10.57 -1.92
N ALA A 85 -4.65 10.51 -1.46
CA ALA A 85 -5.00 9.95 -0.15
C ALA A 85 -4.63 8.47 -0.05
N ALA A 86 -4.94 7.69 -1.09
CA ALA A 86 -4.64 6.27 -1.14
C ALA A 86 -3.14 5.98 -1.13
N VAL A 87 -2.36 6.71 -1.94
CA VAL A 87 -0.89 6.56 -1.98
C VAL A 87 -0.27 6.95 -0.65
N GLY A 88 -0.68 8.07 -0.05
CA GLY A 88 -0.16 8.52 1.24
C GLY A 88 -0.48 7.55 2.39
N ALA A 89 -1.71 6.99 2.40
CA ALA A 89 -2.10 5.95 3.35
C ALA A 89 -1.26 4.68 3.15
N PHE A 90 -1.09 4.23 1.91
CA PHE A 90 -0.28 3.06 1.57
C PHE A 90 1.19 3.22 2.00
N GLN A 91 1.84 4.33 1.67
CA GLN A 91 3.24 4.62 2.03
C GLN A 91 3.47 4.62 3.55
N THR A 92 2.46 5.00 4.32
CA THR A 92 2.51 4.93 5.78
C THR A 92 2.28 3.49 6.26
N ALA A 93 1.31 2.79 5.66
CA ALA A 93 0.95 1.42 6.01
C ALA A 93 2.07 0.41 5.74
N ILE A 94 2.79 0.51 4.61
CA ILE A 94 3.90 -0.42 4.30
C ILE A 94 5.02 -0.38 5.35
N ARG A 95 5.18 0.75 6.04
CA ARG A 95 6.19 0.92 7.11
C ARG A 95 5.67 0.50 8.48
N ARG A 96 4.38 0.73 8.76
CA ARG A 96 3.80 0.53 10.10
C ARG A 96 3.09 -0.81 10.28
N ILE A 97 2.42 -1.29 9.25
CA ILE A 97 1.54 -2.47 9.29
C ILE A 97 1.71 -3.35 8.02
N PRO A 98 2.93 -3.78 7.68
CA PRO A 98 3.21 -4.51 6.42
C PRO A 98 2.42 -5.82 6.27
N SER A 99 2.08 -6.49 7.38
CA SER A 99 1.25 -7.69 7.37
C SER A 99 -0.18 -7.41 6.91
N ILE A 100 -0.79 -6.32 7.36
CA ILE A 100 -2.12 -5.87 6.95
C ILE A 100 -2.10 -5.47 5.47
N VAL A 101 -1.07 -4.75 5.04
CA VAL A 101 -0.92 -4.39 3.62
C VAL A 101 -0.90 -5.63 2.74
N ARG A 102 -0.11 -6.65 3.10
CA ARG A 102 -0.04 -7.90 2.32
C ARG A 102 -1.39 -8.61 2.23
N ARG A 103 -2.17 -8.64 3.32
CA ARG A 103 -3.51 -9.23 3.30
C ARG A 103 -4.47 -8.43 2.42
N TRP A 104 -4.42 -7.10 2.50
CA TRP A 104 -5.19 -6.22 1.63
C TRP A 104 -4.82 -6.35 0.15
N GLU A 105 -3.54 -6.51 -0.16
CA GLU A 105 -3.06 -6.76 -1.52
C GLU A 105 -3.55 -8.11 -2.04
N ASN A 106 -3.46 -9.16 -1.22
CA ASN A 106 -3.96 -10.49 -1.55
C ASN A 106 -5.50 -10.54 -1.65
N SER A 107 -6.21 -9.57 -1.08
CA SER A 107 -7.67 -9.42 -1.17
C SER A 107 -8.11 -8.44 -2.27
N GLY A 108 -7.24 -8.12 -3.24
CA GLY A 108 -7.58 -7.30 -4.41
C GLY A 108 -7.50 -5.78 -4.20
N CYS A 109 -6.85 -5.32 -3.13
CA CYS A 109 -6.60 -3.91 -2.86
C CYS A 109 -7.87 -3.03 -2.83
N ALA A 110 -8.97 -3.53 -2.25
CA ALA A 110 -10.28 -2.87 -2.26
C ALA A 110 -10.21 -1.43 -1.73
N LYS A 111 -10.77 -0.50 -2.51
CA LYS A 111 -10.89 0.93 -2.18
C LYS A 111 -12.33 1.36 -2.44
N ILE A 112 -13.00 1.91 -1.44
CA ILE A 112 -14.39 2.34 -1.56
C ILE A 112 -14.46 3.82 -1.24
N ALA A 113 -15.08 4.59 -2.14
CA ALA A 113 -15.30 6.01 -1.96
C ALA A 113 -16.66 6.27 -1.30
N VAL A 114 -16.64 7.00 -0.20
CA VAL A 114 -17.82 7.45 0.55
C VAL A 114 -17.77 8.96 0.69
N LYS A 115 -18.89 9.57 1.10
CA LYS A 115 -18.99 11.03 1.23
C LYS A 115 -19.41 11.50 2.61
N VAL A 116 -18.98 12.72 2.90
CA VAL A 116 -19.40 13.58 4.01
C VAL A 116 -19.77 14.94 3.46
N GLU A 117 -20.60 15.69 4.19
CA GLU A 117 -21.13 16.99 3.73
C GLU A 117 -20.50 18.18 4.47
N SER A 118 -19.43 17.96 5.26
CA SER A 118 -18.68 19.05 5.88
C SER A 118 -17.26 18.67 6.29
N GLU A 119 -16.42 19.68 6.52
CA GLU A 119 -15.08 19.47 7.10
C GLU A 119 -15.13 18.93 8.53
N GLU A 120 -16.09 19.38 9.34
CA GLU A 120 -16.22 18.93 10.72
C GLU A 120 -16.55 17.43 10.77
N GLU A 121 -17.47 16.95 9.93
CA GLU A 121 -17.79 15.53 9.82
C GLU A 121 -16.56 14.72 9.39
N LEU A 122 -15.79 15.19 8.39
CA LEU A 122 -14.53 14.56 7.98
C LEU A 122 -13.55 14.42 9.16
N MET A 123 -13.44 15.46 9.98
CA MET A 123 -12.54 15.49 11.13
C MET A 123 -13.04 14.62 12.29
N GLN A 124 -14.36 14.51 12.50
CA GLN A 124 -14.95 13.58 13.47
C GLN A 124 -14.65 12.12 13.08
N ILE A 125 -14.81 11.78 11.80
CA ILE A 125 -14.45 10.47 11.26
C ILE A 125 -12.96 10.19 11.48
N ARG A 126 -12.07 11.16 11.22
CA ARG A 126 -10.64 11.03 11.51
C ARG A 126 -10.36 10.78 12.98
N ARG A 127 -10.92 11.59 13.90
CA ARG A 127 -10.72 11.43 15.35
C ARG A 127 -11.13 10.03 15.81
N LYS A 128 -12.26 9.52 15.30
CA LYS A 128 -12.74 8.17 15.61
C LYS A 128 -11.80 7.09 15.05
N ALA A 129 -11.29 7.24 13.84
CA ALA A 129 -10.27 6.35 13.30
C ALA A 129 -8.98 6.36 14.13
N ASP A 130 -8.53 7.54 14.57
CA ASP A 130 -7.34 7.71 15.41
C ASP A 130 -7.54 7.03 16.78
N THR A 131 -8.74 7.09 17.39
CA THR A 131 -9.04 6.36 18.64
C THR A 131 -8.97 4.85 18.51
N LEU A 132 -9.30 4.32 17.32
CA LEU A 132 -9.16 2.90 16.99
C LEU A 132 -7.77 2.55 16.43
N ARG A 133 -6.84 3.51 16.42
CA ARG A 133 -5.47 3.38 15.90
C ARG A 133 -5.41 2.92 14.45
N LEU A 134 -6.42 3.27 13.65
CA LEU A 134 -6.43 2.97 12.22
C LEU A 134 -5.42 3.86 11.48
N ASN A 135 -4.80 3.31 10.43
CA ASN A 135 -3.96 4.09 9.53
C ASN A 135 -4.81 5.13 8.79
N THR A 136 -4.41 6.40 8.81
CA THR A 136 -5.13 7.48 8.13
C THR A 136 -4.20 8.36 7.29
N CYS A 137 -4.71 8.91 6.20
CA CYS A 137 -4.03 9.95 5.42
C CYS A 137 -5.03 11.04 5.03
N LEU A 138 -4.80 12.26 5.49
CA LEU A 138 -5.65 13.41 5.20
C LEU A 138 -5.00 14.29 4.13
N ILE A 139 -5.72 14.55 3.06
CA ILE A 139 -5.29 15.45 1.98
C ILE A 139 -5.85 16.85 2.18
N ARG A 140 -5.01 17.83 1.84
CA ARG A 140 -5.37 19.24 1.75
C ARG A 140 -5.14 19.70 0.32
N ASP A 141 -6.06 20.48 -0.21
CA ASP A 141 -5.85 21.10 -1.51
C ASP A 141 -4.83 22.23 -1.41
N ALA A 142 -3.85 22.25 -2.32
CA ALA A 142 -2.78 23.24 -2.33
C ALA A 142 -3.22 24.61 -2.87
N GLY A 143 -4.52 24.84 -3.07
CA GLY A 143 -5.07 26.13 -3.52
C GLY A 143 -4.86 26.45 -4.99
N ARG A 144 -4.60 25.45 -5.86
CA ARG A 144 -4.47 25.65 -7.32
C ARG A 144 -5.81 25.63 -8.07
N THR A 145 -6.93 25.71 -7.37
CA THR A 145 -8.28 25.57 -7.92
C THR A 145 -9.29 26.47 -7.19
N GLN A 146 -10.56 26.45 -7.63
CA GLN A 146 -11.72 27.23 -7.15
C GLN A 146 -12.17 26.96 -5.69
N ILE A 147 -11.36 26.30 -4.86
CA ILE A 147 -11.66 26.01 -3.45
C ILE A 147 -10.73 26.82 -2.57
N GLU A 148 -11.24 27.28 -1.42
CA GLU A 148 -10.45 27.94 -0.38
C GLU A 148 -9.11 27.21 -0.14
N PRO A 149 -7.97 27.92 -0.23
CA PRO A 149 -6.65 27.32 -0.03
C PRO A 149 -6.57 26.54 1.29
N ASN A 150 -5.87 25.39 1.28
CA ASN A 150 -5.69 24.50 2.43
C ASN A 150 -6.95 23.76 2.91
N SER A 151 -8.05 23.80 2.16
CA SER A 151 -9.24 23.01 2.46
C SER A 151 -8.91 21.51 2.54
N LYS A 152 -9.43 20.85 3.57
CA LYS A 152 -9.32 19.38 3.71
C LYS A 152 -10.29 18.73 2.75
N THR A 153 -9.80 17.87 1.86
CA THR A 153 -10.58 17.34 0.72
C THR A 153 -10.99 15.88 0.92
N VAL A 154 -10.00 15.02 1.18
CA VAL A 154 -10.19 13.57 1.24
C VAL A 154 -9.41 12.99 2.42
N LEU A 155 -10.03 12.07 3.15
CA LEU A 155 -9.41 11.26 4.18
C LEU A 155 -9.40 9.79 3.73
N ALA A 156 -8.22 9.20 3.62
CA ALA A 156 -8.07 7.75 3.51
C ALA A 156 -8.02 7.13 4.92
N ILE A 157 -8.72 6.01 5.11
CA ILE A 157 -8.69 5.17 6.31
C ILE A 157 -8.37 3.74 5.89
N GLY A 158 -7.41 3.12 6.57
CA GLY A 158 -6.89 1.80 6.25
C GLY A 158 -5.62 1.83 5.39
N PRO A 159 -5.22 0.70 4.78
CA PRO A 159 -5.95 -0.57 4.78
C PRO A 159 -6.07 -1.15 6.19
N ALA A 160 -7.22 -1.76 6.48
CA ALA A 160 -7.50 -2.46 7.74
C ALA A 160 -8.63 -3.47 7.51
N ALA A 161 -8.90 -4.31 8.52
CA ALA A 161 -9.97 -5.31 8.43
C ALA A 161 -11.32 -4.62 8.23
N CYS A 162 -12.21 -5.18 7.40
CA CYS A 162 -13.50 -4.58 7.09
C CYS A 162 -14.29 -4.18 8.35
N GLN A 163 -14.34 -5.07 9.35
CA GLN A 163 -15.06 -4.85 10.60
C GLN A 163 -14.53 -3.64 11.39
N GLU A 164 -13.22 -3.40 11.41
CA GLU A 164 -12.62 -2.27 12.12
C GLU A 164 -12.92 -0.94 11.41
N VAL A 165 -12.84 -0.95 10.07
CA VAL A 165 -13.12 0.24 9.27
C VAL A 165 -14.61 0.59 9.33
N ASP A 166 -15.50 -0.41 9.30
CA ASP A 166 -16.95 -0.21 9.35
C ASP A 166 -17.46 0.35 10.68
N GLN A 167 -16.76 0.09 11.79
CA GLN A 167 -17.04 0.77 13.06
C GLN A 167 -16.96 2.30 12.91
N VAL A 168 -16.10 2.79 12.01
CA VAL A 168 -15.93 4.22 11.75
C VAL A 168 -16.83 4.70 10.62
N THR A 169 -16.88 3.98 9.50
CA THR A 169 -17.43 4.51 8.24
C THR A 169 -18.69 3.80 7.73
N GLY A 170 -19.17 2.73 8.38
CA GLY A 170 -20.26 1.91 7.86
C GLY A 170 -21.60 2.64 7.67
N HIS A 171 -21.78 3.78 8.33
CA HIS A 171 -22.96 4.64 8.20
C HIS A 171 -22.86 5.67 7.07
N LEU A 172 -21.67 5.84 6.46
CA LEU A 172 -21.44 6.82 5.41
C LEU A 172 -22.00 6.34 4.08
N LYS A 173 -22.53 7.27 3.29
CA LYS A 173 -23.08 6.97 1.97
C LYS A 173 -21.96 6.87 0.94
N LEU A 174 -22.14 6.00 -0.06
CA LEU A 174 -21.26 5.98 -1.23
C LEU A 174 -21.26 7.37 -1.92
N LEU A 175 -20.09 7.75 -2.45
CA LEU A 175 -19.87 9.04 -3.10
C LEU A 175 -20.77 9.21 -4.33
#